data_AF-A0A661GM94-F1
#
_entry.id   AF-A0A661GM94-F1
#
_cell.length_a   1.000
_cell.length_b   1.000
_cell.length_c   1.000
_cell.angle_alpha   90.00
_cell.angle_beta   90.00
_cell.angle_gamma   90.00
#
_symmetry.space_group_name_H-M   'P 1'
#
loop_
_entity.id
_entity.type
_entity.pdbx_description
1 polymer ?
#
loop_
_entity_poly.entity_id
_entity_poly.type
_entity_poly.pdbx_seq_one_letter_code
_entity_poly.pdbx_strand_id
1 'polypeptide(L)' 'MGDLGSIAIIVFLAIPAPMFIALHFVTKWKQAREITGGDEKMLEEMWLLSKRFEERLETLERILDSELPDWRKKL' A
#
# COMPACT_ATOMS: atom_id res chain seq x y z
N MET A 1 -32.38 41.54 -16.91
CA MET A 1 -32.42 40.45 -15.91
C MET A 1 -31.67 39.18 -16.33
N GLY A 2 -31.11 39.08 -17.55
CA GLY A 2 -30.37 37.90 -18.00
C GLY A 2 -28.90 37.83 -17.54
N ASP A 3 -28.23 38.98 -17.41
CA ASP A 3 -26.78 39.00 -17.15
C ASP A 3 -26.44 38.70 -15.69
N LEU A 4 -27.19 39.28 -14.75
CA LEU A 4 -26.95 39.10 -13.31
C LEU A 4 -27.17 37.64 -12.87
N GLY A 5 -28.19 36.97 -13.43
CA GLY A 5 -28.47 35.56 -13.14
C GLY A 5 -27.37 34.63 -13.65
N SER A 6 -26.86 34.91 -14.86
CA SER A 6 -25.77 34.14 -15.46
C SER A 6 -24.48 34.28 -14.65
N ILE A 7 -24.15 35.51 -14.21
CA ILE A 7 -22.98 35.78 -13.37
C ILE A 7 -23.11 35.05 -12.01
N ALA A 8 -24.29 35.08 -11.39
CA ALA A 8 -24.52 34.39 -10.12
C ALA A 8 -24.30 32.86 -10.23
N ILE A 9 -24.75 32.24 -11.32
CA ILE A 9 -24.56 30.81 -11.58
C ILE A 9 -23.08 30.49 -11.80
N ILE A 10 -22.36 31.31 -12.57
CA ILE A 10 -20.93 31.11 -12.83
C ILE A 10 -20.13 31.18 -11.53
N VAL A 11 -20.38 32.17 -10.68
CA VAL A 11 -19.69 32.31 -9.38
C VAL A 11 -20.02 31.12 -8.47
N PHE A 12 -21.28 30.68 -8.46
CA PHE A 12 -21.71 29.53 -7.68
C PHE A 12 -21.20 28.19 -8.22
N LEU A 13 -20.75 28.08 -9.47
CA LEU A 13 -20.09 26.87 -9.97
C LEU A 13 -18.56 26.96 -9.84
N ALA A 14 -17.99 28.12 -10.10
CA ALA A 14 -16.55 28.33 -10.14
C ALA A 14 -15.86 28.19 -8.78
N ILE A 15 -16.59 28.32 -7.66
CA ILE A 15 -16.00 28.25 -6.32
C ILE A 15 -16.29 26.89 -5.64
N PRO A 16 -17.55 26.48 -5.40
CA PRO A 16 -17.81 25.24 -4.68
C PRO A 16 -17.54 23.99 -5.51
N ALA A 17 -17.64 24.01 -6.85
CA ALA A 17 -17.33 22.83 -7.65
C ALA A 17 -15.84 22.44 -7.58
N PRO A 18 -14.86 23.32 -7.84
CA PRO A 18 -13.46 22.96 -7.67
C PRO A 18 -13.08 22.72 -6.20
N MET A 19 -13.71 23.41 -5.24
CA MET A 19 -13.51 23.14 -3.81
C MET A 19 -13.96 21.72 -3.42
N PHE A 20 -15.13 21.28 -3.89
CA PHE A 20 -15.64 19.93 -3.65
C PHE A 20 -14.76 18.87 -4.31
N ILE A 21 -14.36 19.10 -5.56
CA ILE A 21 -13.43 18.24 -6.30
C ILE A 21 -12.13 18.08 -5.50
N ALA A 22 -11.51 19.19 -5.09
CA ALA A 22 -10.29 19.17 -4.29
C ALA A 22 -10.49 18.40 -2.97
N LEU A 23 -11.57 18.66 -2.24
CA LEU A 23 -11.87 17.95 -0.98
C LEU A 23 -12.09 16.46 -1.19
N HIS A 24 -12.80 16.05 -2.26
CA HIS A 24 -13.04 14.65 -2.58
C HIS A 24 -11.73 13.91 -2.86
N PHE A 25 -10.84 14.50 -3.66
CA PHE A 25 -9.54 13.90 -3.97
C PHE A 25 -8.59 13.89 -2.77
N VAL A 26 -8.55 14.95 -1.96
CA VAL A 26 -7.77 14.98 -0.73
C VAL A 26 -8.28 13.95 0.28
N THR A 27 -9.59 13.76 0.41
CA THR A 27 -10.19 12.76 1.30
C THR A 27 -9.87 11.34 0.84
N LYS A 28 -10.00 11.06 -0.47
CA LYS A 28 -9.59 9.79 -1.08
C LYS A 28 -8.09 9.52 -0.88
N TRP A 29 -7.26 10.56 -1.03
CA TRP A 29 -5.81 10.43 -0.84
C TRP A 29 -5.43 10.20 0.63
N LYS A 30 -6.11 10.84 1.57
CA LYS A 30 -5.92 10.58 3.00
C LYS A 30 -6.36 9.16 3.38
N GLN A 31 -7.51 8.69 2.88
CA GLN A 31 -7.98 7.32 3.10
C GLN A 31 -7.02 6.26 2.53
N ALA A 32 -6.35 6.55 1.41
CA ALA A 32 -5.36 5.65 0.81
C ALA A 32 -3.96 5.72 1.47
N ARG A 33 -3.71 6.70 2.35
CA ARG A 33 -2.40 6.93 3.00
C ARG A 33 -2.33 6.41 4.42
N GLU A 34 -3.45 6.07 5.02
CA GLU A 34 -3.47 5.34 6.28
C GLU A 34 -3.11 3.89 5.95
N ILE A 35 -2.12 3.30 6.65
CA ILE A 35 -1.89 1.86 6.57
C ILE A 35 -3.23 1.23 6.96
N THR A 36 -3.91 0.68 5.98
CA THR A 36 -5.25 0.15 6.17
C THR A 36 -5.10 -1.06 7.10
N GLY A 37 -6.06 -1.38 7.95
CA GLY A 37 -5.96 -2.61 8.77
C GLY A 37 -5.71 -3.89 7.94
N GLY A 38 -6.02 -3.86 6.63
CA GLY A 38 -5.64 -4.91 5.68
C GLY A 38 -4.14 -4.95 5.34
N ASP A 39 -3.45 -3.81 5.31
CA ASP A 39 -2.01 -3.74 5.06
C ASP A 39 -1.21 -4.30 6.25
N GLU A 40 -1.66 -4.04 7.49
CA GLU A 40 -1.06 -4.66 8.70
C GLU A 40 -1.18 -6.18 8.66
N LYS A 41 -2.37 -6.69 8.30
CA LYS A 41 -2.59 -8.12 8.15
C LYS A 41 -1.72 -8.73 7.05
N MET A 42 -1.57 -8.05 5.91
CA MET A 42 -0.68 -8.51 4.84
C MET A 42 0.78 -8.58 5.31
N LEU A 43 1.24 -7.56 6.06
CA LEU A 43 2.58 -7.56 6.63
C LEU A 43 2.78 -8.70 7.63
N GLU A 44 1.78 -8.99 8.47
CA GLU A 44 1.80 -10.13 9.39
C GLU A 44 1.89 -11.46 8.65
N GLU A 45 1.10 -11.64 7.59
CA GLU A 45 1.14 -12.84 6.75
C GLU A 45 2.51 -13.00 6.06
N MET A 46 3.09 -11.92 5.53
CA MET A 46 4.43 -11.93 4.95
C MET A 46 5.51 -12.29 5.98
N TRP A 47 5.40 -11.76 7.20
CA TRP A 47 6.32 -12.08 8.28
C TRP A 47 6.22 -13.56 8.68
N LEU A 48 5.00 -14.09 8.81
CA LEU A 48 4.77 -15.50 9.10
C LEU A 48 5.33 -16.42 8.00
N LEU A 49 5.14 -16.04 6.73
CA LEU A 49 5.71 -16.76 5.59
C LEU A 49 7.24 -16.76 5.62
N SER A 50 7.86 -15.61 5.92
CA SER A 50 9.32 -15.50 6.07
C SER A 50 9.84 -16.43 7.16
N LYS A 51 9.14 -16.52 8.30
CA LYS A 51 9.52 -17.42 9.39
C LYS A 51 9.46 -18.89 8.97
N ARG A 52 8.40 -19.28 8.28
CA ARG A 52 8.29 -20.64 7.74
C ARG A 52 9.36 -20.95 6.69
N PHE A 53 9.79 -19.96 5.91
CA PHE A 53 10.88 -20.13 4.95
C PHE A 53 12.22 -20.32 5.66
N GLU A 54 12.48 -19.60 6.74
CA GLU A 54 13.66 -19.75 7.59
C GLU A 54 13.76 -21.18 8.17
N GLU A 55 12.68 -21.72 8.73
CA GLU A 55 12.64 -23.10 9.26
C GLU A 55 12.93 -24.16 8.19
N ARG A 56 12.40 -23.95 6.98
CA ARG A 56 12.65 -24.85 5.85
C ARG A 56 14.09 -24.71 5.34
N LEU A 57 14.62 -23.50 5.34
CA LEU A 57 16.00 -23.24 4.96
C LEU A 57 16.96 -23.94 5.91
N GLU A 58 16.74 -23.86 7.22
CA GLU A 58 17.53 -24.60 8.22
C GLU A 58 17.52 -26.11 7.95
N THR A 59 16.35 -26.65 7.60
CA THR A 59 16.24 -28.07 7.21
C THR A 59 17.04 -28.39 5.96
N LEU A 60 16.99 -27.52 4.94
CA LEU A 60 17.78 -27.68 3.72
C LEU A 60 19.28 -27.53 3.97
N GLU A 61 19.70 -26.56 4.79
CA GLU A 61 21.09 -26.39 5.20
C GLU A 61 21.61 -27.64 5.90
N ARG A 62 20.82 -28.22 6.81
CA ARG A 62 21.19 -29.47 7.48
C ARG A 62 21.34 -30.65 6.51
N ILE A 63 20.44 -30.78 5.54
CA ILE A 63 20.54 -31.81 4.50
C ILE A 63 21.79 -31.57 3.65
N LEU A 64 22.04 -30.32 3.26
CA LEU A 64 23.16 -29.95 2.43
C LEU A 64 24.50 -30.13 3.16
N ASP A 65 24.55 -29.86 4.47
CA ASP A 65 25.68 -30.15 5.34
C ASP A 65 25.94 -31.67 5.43
N SER A 66 24.89 -32.52 5.37
CA SER A 66 25.05 -33.99 5.36
C SER A 66 25.46 -34.56 4.00
N GLU A 67 24.93 -34.02 2.90
CA GLU A 67 25.16 -34.55 1.55
C GLU A 67 26.43 -33.98 0.91
N LEU A 68 26.77 -32.72 1.20
CA LEU A 68 27.87 -31.98 0.59
C LEU A 68 28.63 -31.14 1.63
N PRO A 69 29.43 -31.73 2.54
CA PRO A 69 30.03 -31.04 3.70
C PRO A 69 30.85 -29.76 3.40
N ASP A 70 31.30 -29.57 2.16
CA ASP A 70 32.10 -28.42 1.70
C ASP A 70 31.31 -27.39 0.87
N TRP A 71 29.99 -27.51 0.76
CA TRP A 71 29.16 -26.62 -0.07
C TRP A 71 29.33 -25.14 0.28
N ARG A 72 29.52 -24.82 1.56
CA ARG A 72 29.73 -23.46 2.07
C ARG A 72 31.05 -22.84 1.58
N LYS A 73 32.03 -23.65 1.15
CA LYS A 73 33.32 -23.17 0.61
C LYS A 73 33.24 -22.75 -0.86
N LYS A 74 32.12 -23.02 -1.53
CA LYS A 74 31.87 -22.66 -2.94
C LYS A 74 31.06 -21.36 -3.12
N LEU A 75 30.62 -20.73 -2.04
CA LEU A 75 30.08 -19.36 -2.03
C LEU A 75 31.22 -18.35 -1.91
#